data_AF-A0A535JVY5-F1
#
_entry.id   AF-A0A535JVY5-F1
#
_cell.length_a   1.000
_cell.length_b   1.000
_cell.length_c   1.000
_cell.angle_alpha   90.00
_cell.angle_beta   90.00
_cell.angle_gamma   90.00
#
_symmetry.space_group_name_H-M   'P 1'
#
loop_
_entity.id
_entity.type
_entity.pdbx_description
1 polymer ?
#
loop_
_entity_poly.entity_id
_entity_poly.type
_entity_poly.pdbx_seq_one_letter_code
_entity_poly.pdbx_strand_id
1 'polypeptide(L)'
;MKTAPARLFALVVPPPTPKVRHQVGMPKSLRPDDDPVMFPPARVLLIDEEVDGVFLLRYSAHAEFSGDTWHQDVAEAKEQAAFEFPPAPHWEPVPSDAGTTEEFVQLILTADEGGPRH
;
A
#
# COMPACT_ATOMS: atom_id res chain seq x y z
N MET A 1 -1.11 8.94 -28.52
CA MET A 1 -1.75 9.17 -27.22
C MET A 1 -1.02 8.29 -26.22
N LYS A 2 -0.35 8.85 -25.21
CA LYS A 2 0.17 8.04 -24.10
C LYS A 2 -1.03 7.72 -23.20
N THR A 3 -1.30 6.44 -22.97
CA THR A 3 -2.29 5.98 -22.00
C THR A 3 -1.89 6.54 -20.63
N ALA A 4 -2.87 6.99 -19.84
CA ALA A 4 -2.60 7.35 -18.45
C ALA A 4 -1.99 6.15 -17.72
N PRO A 5 -1.05 6.36 -16.78
CA PRO A 5 -0.47 5.26 -16.03
C PRO A 5 -1.56 4.45 -15.31
N ALA A 6 -1.39 3.13 -15.26
CA ALA A 6 -2.36 2.28 -14.59
C ALA A 6 -2.18 2.37 -13.08
N ARG A 7 -3.30 2.42 -12.37
CA ARG A 7 -3.35 2.37 -10.91
C ARG A 7 -4.10 1.11 -10.52
N LEU A 8 -3.52 0.31 -9.65
CA LEU A 8 -4.13 -0.92 -9.11
C LEU A 8 -4.23 -0.81 -7.61
N PHE A 9 -5.26 -1.41 -7.02
CA PHE A 9 -5.40 -1.49 -5.57
C PHE A 9 -5.75 -2.91 -5.12
N ALA A 10 -5.48 -3.20 -3.86
CA ALA A 10 -5.92 -4.42 -3.20
C ALA A 10 -6.23 -4.14 -1.72
N LEU A 11 -7.22 -4.85 -1.18
CA LEU A 11 -7.52 -4.84 0.25
C LEU A 11 -6.80 -5.99 0.95
N VAL A 12 -6.08 -5.67 2.02
CA VAL A 12 -5.41 -6.66 2.88
C VAL A 12 -6.39 -7.10 3.94
N VAL A 13 -6.80 -8.37 3.95
CA VAL A 13 -7.67 -8.94 4.98
C VAL A 13 -6.84 -9.35 6.21
N PRO A 14 -7.02 -8.72 7.40
CA PRO A 14 -6.34 -9.16 8.60
C PRO A 14 -6.96 -10.44 9.19
N PRO A 15 -6.20 -11.21 10.00
CA PRO A 15 -4.77 -11.11 10.21
C PRO A 15 -4.01 -12.25 9.50
N PRO A 16 -2.92 -11.89 8.80
CA PRO A 16 -1.68 -12.62 8.99
C PRO A 16 -0.75 -11.77 9.87
N THR A 17 0.04 -12.43 10.72
CA THR A 17 1.18 -11.78 11.38
C THR A 17 2.06 -11.15 10.29
N PRO A 18 2.37 -9.84 10.36
CA PRO A 18 3.11 -9.18 9.29
C PRO A 18 4.50 -9.80 9.18
N LYS A 19 4.85 -10.28 7.98
CA LYS A 19 6.19 -10.82 7.67
C LYS A 19 7.25 -9.73 7.65
N VAL A 20 6.85 -8.52 7.29
CA VAL A 20 7.72 -7.35 7.20
C VAL A 20 7.22 -6.27 8.15
N ARG A 21 8.17 -5.60 8.80
CA ARG A 21 7.92 -4.48 9.71
C ARG A 21 8.31 -3.19 9.01
N HIS A 22 7.33 -2.33 8.75
CA HIS A 22 7.55 -1.00 8.19
C HIS A 22 7.73 0.01 9.32
N GLN A 23 8.75 0.84 9.22
CA GLN A 23 9.08 1.84 10.24
C GLN A 23 9.67 3.10 9.60
N VAL A 24 9.52 4.23 10.29
CA VAL A 24 10.18 5.49 9.95
C VAL A 24 11.22 5.83 11.02
N GLY A 25 12.34 6.43 10.56
CA GLY A 25 13.46 6.80 11.43
C GLY A 25 14.76 6.18 10.97
N MET A 26 15.86 6.64 11.56
CA MET A 26 17.18 6.12 11.25
C MET A 26 17.39 4.76 11.92
N PRO A 27 18.17 3.85 11.31
CA PRO A 27 18.65 2.67 12.01
C PRO A 27 19.38 3.07 13.31
N LYS A 28 19.19 2.29 14.39
CA LYS A 28 19.87 2.54 15.68
C LYS A 28 21.40 2.58 15.58
N SER A 29 21.97 1.95 14.56
CA SER A 29 23.41 2.03 14.27
C SER A 29 23.87 3.44 13.89
N LEU A 30 22.97 4.28 13.37
CA LEU A 30 23.24 5.66 12.98
C LEU A 30 22.69 6.67 13.98
N ARG A 31 21.59 6.35 14.67
CA ARG A 31 21.04 7.16 15.77
C ARG A 31 20.58 6.27 16.93
N PRO A 32 21.46 6.02 17.92
CA PRO A 32 21.16 5.12 19.03
C PRO A 32 20.01 5.59 19.93
N ASP A 33 19.83 6.90 20.05
CA ASP A 33 18.87 7.55 20.96
C ASP A 33 17.48 7.78 20.32
N ASP A 34 17.35 7.58 19.00
CA ASP A 34 16.07 7.68 18.30
C ASP A 34 15.47 6.27 18.14
N ASP A 35 14.35 6.00 18.81
CA ASP A 35 13.57 4.79 18.56
C ASP A 35 12.78 4.92 17.24
N PRO A 36 12.90 3.96 16.29
CA PRO A 36 12.12 4.00 15.07
C PRO A 36 10.63 3.86 15.37
N VAL A 37 9.81 4.68 14.70
CA VAL A 37 8.37 4.66 14.86
C VAL A 37 7.79 3.64 13.89
N MET A 38 7.06 2.67 14.42
CA MET A 38 6.38 1.65 13.62
C MET A 38 5.23 2.28 12.84
N PHE A 39 5.15 1.98 11.54
CA PHE A 39 3.95 2.30 10.78
C PHE A 39 2.77 1.42 11.23
N PRO A 40 1.54 1.95 11.14
CA PRO A 40 0.35 1.16 11.37
C PRO A 40 0.24 0.01 10.33
N PRO A 41 -0.47 -1.08 10.67
CA PRO A 41 -0.67 -2.18 9.73
C PRO A 41 -1.40 -1.71 8.46
N ALA A 42 -0.92 -2.17 7.30
CA ALA A 42 -1.55 -1.85 6.03
C ALA A 42 -2.91 -2.56 5.88
N ARG A 43 -3.92 -1.82 5.42
CA ARG A 43 -5.25 -2.29 5.01
C ARG A 43 -5.45 -2.14 3.50
N VAL A 44 -4.85 -1.13 2.89
CA VAL A 44 -4.92 -0.87 1.45
C VAL A 44 -3.52 -0.92 0.87
N LEU A 45 -3.35 -1.64 -0.23
CA LEU A 45 -2.19 -1.59 -1.09
C LEU A 45 -2.56 -0.89 -2.38
N LEU A 46 -1.67 -0.06 -2.88
CA LEU A 46 -1.81 0.63 -4.16
C LEU A 46 -0.53 0.48 -4.96
N ILE A 47 -0.68 0.18 -6.25
CA ILE A 47 0.39 0.26 -7.22
C ILE A 47 0.11 1.47 -8.09
N ASP A 48 1.02 2.43 -8.06
CA ASP A 48 1.00 3.62 -8.90
C ASP A 48 2.15 3.55 -9.90
N GLU A 49 1.84 3.52 -11.20
CA GLU A 49 2.84 3.60 -12.24
C GLU A 49 3.16 5.08 -12.51
N GLU A 50 4.42 5.45 -12.43
CA GLU A 50 4.89 6.78 -12.78
C GLU A 50 5.85 6.70 -13.97
N VAL A 51 6.28 7.85 -14.49
CA VAL A 51 7.23 7.91 -15.63
C VAL A 51 8.56 7.25 -15.28
N ASP A 52 8.97 7.32 -14.01
CA ASP A 52 10.29 6.91 -13.53
C ASP A 52 10.27 5.60 -12.72
N GLY A 53 9.15 4.88 -12.71
CA GLY A 53 9.02 3.54 -12.12
C GLY A 53 7.67 3.29 -11.46
N VAL A 54 7.60 2.25 -10.63
CA VAL A 54 6.35 1.77 -10.05
C VAL A 54 6.44 1.79 -8.53
N PHE A 55 5.51 2.48 -7.88
CA PHE A 55 5.45 2.53 -6.43
C PHE A 55 4.39 1.58 -5.89
N LEU A 56 4.79 0.71 -4.96
CA LEU A 56 3.86 0.01 -4.08
C LEU A 56 3.68 0.83 -2.81
N LEU A 57 2.51 1.44 -2.67
CA LEU A 57 2.10 2.27 -1.53
C LEU A 57 1.27 1.43 -0.54
N ARG A 58 1.44 1.68 0.75
CA ARG A 58 0.70 1.01 1.83
C ARG A 58 -0.05 2.06 2.63
N TYR A 59 -1.33 1.83 2.92
CA TYR A 59 -2.13 2.69 3.78
C TYR A 59 -2.83 1.89 4.88
N SER A 60 -2.97 2.49 6.05
CA SER A 60 -3.64 1.90 7.21
C SER A 60 -5.15 1.86 7.03
N ALA A 61 -5.85 1.21 7.97
CA ALA A 61 -7.32 1.21 8.00
C ALA A 61 -7.92 2.62 8.25
N HIS A 62 -7.11 3.59 8.67
CA HIS A 62 -7.51 4.98 8.89
C HIS A 62 -6.98 5.93 7.79
N ALA A 63 -6.65 5.37 6.62
CA ALA A 63 -6.06 6.09 5.48
C ALA A 63 -4.71 6.76 5.79
N GLU A 64 -3.98 6.28 6.80
CA GLU A 64 -2.64 6.82 7.12
C GLU A 64 -1.58 6.15 6.25
N PHE A 65 -0.66 6.95 5.70
CA PHE A 65 0.46 6.41 4.93
C PHE A 65 1.33 5.48 5.79
N SER A 66 1.59 4.28 5.27
CA SER A 66 2.27 3.17 5.96
C SER A 66 3.52 2.70 5.23
N GLY A 67 4.10 3.57 4.40
CA GLY A 67 5.34 3.32 3.67
C GLY A 67 5.12 2.94 2.21
N ASP A 68 6.17 3.16 1.41
CA ASP A 68 6.25 2.82 0.01
C ASP A 68 7.52 2.02 -0.30
N THR A 69 7.51 1.38 -1.46
CA THR A 69 8.69 0.76 -2.06
C THR A 69 8.63 1.02 -3.55
N TRP A 70 9.73 1.51 -4.12
CA TRP A 70 9.91 1.65 -5.57
C TRP A 70 10.31 0.32 -6.21
N HIS A 71 9.82 0.08 -7.42
CA HIS A 71 10.06 -1.10 -8.26
C HIS A 71 10.23 -0.69 -9.73
N GLN A 72 10.85 -1.56 -10.52
CA GLN A 72 11.07 -1.28 -11.94
C GLN A 72 9.78 -1.45 -12.76
N ASP A 73 8.93 -2.40 -12.39
CA ASP A 73 7.65 -2.67 -13.04
C ASP A 73 6.56 -3.17 -12.08
N VAL A 74 5.33 -3.30 -12.61
CA VAL A 74 4.16 -3.77 -11.85
C VAL A 74 4.29 -5.22 -11.38
N ALA A 75 5.02 -6.07 -12.10
CA ALA A 75 5.17 -7.48 -11.72
C ALA A 75 6.03 -7.58 -10.45
N GLU A 76 7.15 -6.86 -10.38
CA GLU A 76 8.00 -6.78 -9.19
C GLU A 76 7.23 -6.24 -7.97
N ALA A 77 6.44 -5.17 -8.17
CA ALA A 77 5.60 -4.61 -7.12
C ALA A 77 4.58 -5.64 -6.58
N LYS A 78 3.96 -6.42 -7.47
CA LYS A 78 3.02 -7.50 -7.08
C LYS A 78 3.72 -8.65 -6.36
N GLU A 79 4.93 -9.01 -6.76
CA GLU A 79 5.74 -10.04 -6.09
C GLU A 79 6.11 -9.62 -4.66
N GLN A 80 6.57 -8.37 -4.47
CA GLN A 80 6.82 -7.81 -3.15
C GLN A 80 5.57 -7.85 -2.26
N ALA A 81 4.42 -7.43 -2.80
CA ALA A 81 3.16 -7.46 -2.08
C ALA A 81 2.72 -8.89 -1.71
N ALA A 82 2.86 -9.86 -2.61
CA ALA A 82 2.54 -11.27 -2.32
C ALA A 82 3.47 -11.88 -1.27
N PHE A 83 4.75 -11.48 -1.25
CA PHE A 83 5.69 -11.87 -0.21
C PHE A 83 5.29 -11.31 1.16
N GLU A 84 4.99 -10.01 1.23
CA GLU A 84 4.65 -9.29 2.46
C GLU A 84 3.29 -9.69 3.04
N PHE A 85 2.28 -9.84 2.17
CA PHE A 85 0.87 -10.01 2.54
C PHE A 85 0.29 -11.30 1.96
N PRO A 86 0.61 -12.48 2.54
CA PRO A 86 0.01 -13.74 2.14
C PRO A 86 -1.43 -13.89 2.70
N PRO A 87 -2.37 -14.49 1.96
CA PRO A 87 -2.24 -14.96 0.58
C PRO A 87 -2.12 -13.80 -0.42
N ALA A 88 -1.56 -14.07 -1.60
CA ALA A 88 -1.30 -13.05 -2.62
C ALA A 88 -2.51 -12.10 -2.82
N PRO A 89 -2.31 -10.77 -2.78
CA PRO A 89 -3.42 -9.83 -2.87
C PRO A 89 -4.21 -9.95 -4.18
N HIS A 90 -5.52 -9.75 -4.08
CA HIS A 90 -6.39 -9.63 -5.25
C HIS A 90 -6.37 -8.18 -5.75
N TRP A 91 -5.88 -7.98 -6.97
CA TRP A 91 -5.68 -6.66 -7.56
C TRP A 91 -6.85 -6.23 -8.42
N GLU A 92 -7.34 -5.02 -8.20
CA GLU A 92 -8.40 -4.38 -8.95
C GLU A 92 -7.91 -3.05 -9.54
N PRO A 93 -8.39 -2.63 -10.73
CA PRO A 93 -8.04 -1.34 -11.28
C PRO A 93 -8.67 -0.21 -10.47
N VAL A 94 -7.89 0.84 -10.20
CA VAL A 94 -8.43 2.10 -9.68
C VAL A 94 -9.15 2.80 -10.83
N PRO A 95 -10.41 3.23 -10.65
CA PRO A 95 -11.14 3.98 -11.67
C PRO A 95 -10.36 5.24 -12.10
N SER A 96 -10.35 5.55 -13.40
CA SER A 96 -9.58 6.68 -13.93
C SER A 96 -10.08 8.05 -13.46
N ASP A 97 -11.30 8.11 -12.94
CA ASP A 97 -11.97 9.28 -12.38
C ASP A 97 -11.93 9.33 -10.83
N ALA A 98 -11.18 8.42 -10.19
CA ALA A 98 -11.10 8.28 -8.74
C ALA A 98 -10.40 9.43 -7.98
N GLY A 99 -9.93 10.47 -8.68
CA GLY A 99 -9.20 11.58 -8.07
C GLY A 99 -7.78 11.18 -7.62
N THR A 100 -7.28 11.84 -6.58
CA THR A 100 -5.94 11.57 -6.04
C THR A 100 -5.85 10.21 -5.36
N THR A 101 -4.63 9.78 -5.02
CA THR A 101 -4.41 8.55 -4.25
C THR A 101 -5.06 8.59 -2.87
N GLU A 102 -4.92 9.71 -2.16
CA GLU A 102 -5.50 9.89 -0.85
C GLU A 102 -7.03 9.91 -0.89
N GLU A 103 -7.62 10.57 -1.89
CA GLU A 103 -9.08 10.59 -2.11
C GLU A 103 -9.63 9.19 -2.34
N PHE A 104 -8.96 8.41 -3.20
CA PHE A 104 -9.37 7.04 -3.48
C PHE A 104 -9.22 6.12 -2.26
N VAL A 105 -8.14 6.24 -1.49
CA VAL A 105 -7.93 5.45 -0.26
C VAL A 105 -9.04 5.72 0.75
N GLN A 106 -9.40 6.99 0.96
CA GLN A 106 -10.52 7.36 1.85
C GLN A 106 -11.85 6.76 1.37
N LEU A 107 -12.10 6.83 0.06
CA LEU A 107 -13.31 6.28 -0.56
C LEU A 107 -13.43 4.77 -0.34
N ILE A 108 -12.38 4.01 -0.65
CA ILE A 108 -12.44 2.55 -0.56
C ILE A 108 -12.54 2.06 0.89
N LEU A 109 -11.86 2.73 1.83
CA LEU A 109 -11.97 2.38 3.26
C LEU A 109 -13.37 2.67 3.80
N THR A 110 -13.99 3.79 3.40
CA THR A 110 -15.38 4.09 3.78
C THR A 110 -16.36 3.04 3.22
N ALA A 111 -16.13 2.58 1.98
CA ALA A 111 -16.93 1.53 1.36
C ALA A 111 -16.73 0.15 2.03
N ASP A 112 -15.50 -0.16 2.43
CA ASP A 112 -15.13 -1.40 3.13
C ASP A 112 -15.75 -1.48 4.54
N GLU A 113 -15.75 -0.39 5.31
CA GLU A 113 -16.40 -0.33 6.63
C GLU A 113 -17.94 -0.49 6.54
N GLY A 114 -18.53 -0.13 5.40
CA GLY A 114 -19.96 -0.27 5.09
C GLY A 114 -20.37 -1.63 4.53
N GLY A 115 -19.42 -2.55 4.30
CA GLY A 115 -19.68 -3.91 3.82
C GLY A 115 -20.47 -4.75 4.82
N PRO A 116 -21.18 -5.81 4.38
CA PRO A 116 -21.98 -6.63 5.27
C PRO A 116 -21.08 -7.24 6.37
N ARG A 117 -21.37 -6.88 7.63
CA ARG A 117 -20.85 -7.58 8.79
C ARG A 117 -21.45 -8.99 8.76
N HIS A 118 -20.66 -9.96 8.34
CA HIS A 118 -21.02 -11.38 8.44
C HIS A 118 -21.08 -11.82 9.91
#